data_AF-A0A9E4Q0L9-F1
#
_entry.id   AF-A0A9E4Q0L9-F1
#
_cell.length_a   1.000
_cell.length_b   1.000
_cell.length_c   1.000
_cell.angle_alpha   90.00
_cell.angle_beta   90.00
_cell.angle_gamma   90.00
#
_symmetry.space_group_name_H-M   'P 1'
#
loop_
_entity.id
_entity.type
_entity.pdbx_description
1 polymer ?
#
loop_
_entity_poly.entity_id
_entity_poly.type
_entity_poly.pdbx_seq_one_letter_code
_entity_poly.pdbx_strand_id
1 'polypeptide(L)'
;MAQAHPGLSLARRALDRFFARHHHPVAAREEGLLTTVNLKVKRYDPETKESRYQEYSIDVDENAALLDAIIAVREYQDPTLAVRCSCRSAICGSCGMRVNGHARLACKTKLAEIAPNGETVTVEPMGNMKPIKDLVTDMTAFWDKVKQIQPWLRAQQPPPDHEHIAKPDAMLDLAGTMNCIMCGCCVSDCASLEIDQNFIGPAALAKAYRFVGDPRETEQARDDRLKELSKYGGVWDCTHCFECVQVCPKDVAPMDRILDLRRTAMEAGYQDNYGAKHSNSFAKSVKNSGWLNEARVAVESFGVDDVSAQLKMLPTGVRALLRGKMPPLLHHKRPGSEHVKRIFQEMEKD
;
A
#
# COMPACT_ATOMS: atom_id res chain seq x y z
N MET A 1 -43.54 35.24 -51.78
CA MET A 1 -43.57 34.77 -50.39
C MET A 1 -42.26 34.07 -50.09
N ALA A 2 -41.68 34.39 -48.92
CA ALA A 2 -40.42 33.91 -48.34
C ALA A 2 -39.11 34.24 -49.10
N GLN A 3 -38.50 35.36 -48.69
CA GLN A 3 -37.09 35.68 -48.88
C GLN A 3 -36.23 34.69 -48.07
N ALA A 4 -35.23 34.07 -48.70
CA ALA A 4 -34.18 33.34 -47.99
C ALA A 4 -33.01 34.30 -47.69
N HIS A 5 -32.67 34.42 -46.40
CA HIS A 5 -31.65 35.29 -45.84
C HIS A 5 -30.24 35.04 -46.43
N PRO A 6 -29.41 36.09 -46.67
CA PRO A 6 -28.06 35.95 -47.21
C PRO A 6 -27.00 35.44 -46.19
N GLY A 7 -27.42 34.87 -45.05
CA GLY A 7 -26.55 34.49 -43.93
C GLY A 7 -25.90 33.10 -44.02
N LEU A 8 -26.23 32.28 -45.02
CA LEU A 8 -25.81 30.87 -45.07
C LEU A 8 -24.49 30.59 -45.84
N SER A 9 -23.89 31.59 -46.51
CA SER A 9 -22.62 31.40 -47.23
C SER A 9 -21.37 31.72 -46.38
N LEU A 10 -21.51 32.54 -45.33
CA LEU A 10 -20.42 32.87 -44.41
C LEU A 10 -20.21 31.78 -43.35
N ALA A 11 -21.26 31.10 -42.91
CA ALA A 11 -21.15 30.01 -41.93
C ALA A 11 -20.43 28.77 -42.49
N ARG A 12 -20.61 28.44 -43.77
CA ARG A 12 -19.91 27.31 -44.43
C ARG A 12 -18.41 27.59 -44.63
N ARG A 13 -18.04 28.82 -45.02
CA ARG A 13 -16.62 29.22 -45.14
C ARG A 13 -15.92 29.38 -43.78
N ALA A 14 -16.65 29.70 -42.72
CA ALA A 14 -16.11 29.73 -41.36
C ALA A 14 -15.93 28.31 -40.79
N LEU A 15 -16.85 27.39 -41.04
CA LEU A 15 -16.75 25.98 -40.63
C LEU A 15 -15.63 25.24 -41.38
N ASP A 16 -15.47 25.46 -42.68
CA ASP A 16 -14.36 24.87 -43.44
C ASP A 16 -13.01 25.43 -42.97
N ARG A 17 -12.93 26.69 -42.51
CA ARG A 17 -11.71 27.25 -41.89
C ARG A 17 -11.48 26.79 -40.45
N PHE A 18 -12.53 26.36 -39.75
CA PHE A 18 -12.42 25.82 -38.39
C PHE A 18 -11.96 24.36 -38.41
N PHE A 19 -12.48 23.55 -39.35
CA PHE A 19 -12.06 22.16 -39.53
C PHE A 19 -10.76 22.00 -40.33
N ALA A 20 -10.40 22.93 -41.22
CA ALA A 20 -9.13 22.89 -41.96
C ALA A 20 -7.91 23.39 -41.16
N ARG A 21 -8.05 23.73 -39.86
CA ARG A 21 -6.94 24.18 -39.00
C ARG A 21 -6.42 23.12 -38.02
N HIS A 22 -6.88 21.87 -38.09
CA HIS A 22 -6.41 20.80 -37.19
C HIS A 22 -5.77 19.59 -37.89
N HIS A 23 -5.43 19.72 -39.18
CA HIS A 23 -4.22 19.08 -39.66
C HIS A 23 -3.06 20.01 -39.34
N HIS A 24 -2.62 20.01 -38.09
CA HIS A 24 -1.20 20.23 -37.88
C HIS A 24 -0.52 19.07 -38.62
N PRO A 25 0.21 19.30 -39.73
CA PRO A 25 1.37 18.45 -39.94
C PRO A 25 2.12 18.51 -38.62
N VAL A 26 2.59 17.37 -38.12
CA VAL A 26 3.63 17.33 -37.11
C VAL A 26 4.83 18.00 -37.77
N ALA A 27 4.81 19.34 -37.85
CA ALA A 27 5.94 20.18 -38.12
C ALA A 27 6.90 19.78 -37.02
N ALA A 28 8.01 19.19 -37.44
CA ALA A 28 9.13 18.75 -36.64
C ALA A 28 9.13 19.48 -35.30
N ARG A 29 8.71 18.79 -34.24
CA ARG A 29 9.04 19.23 -32.90
C ARG A 29 10.55 19.41 -32.92
N GLU A 30 11.01 20.56 -32.42
CA GLU A 30 12.41 20.78 -32.07
C GLU A 30 12.98 19.46 -31.56
N GLU A 31 14.15 19.08 -32.08
CA GLU A 31 14.88 17.86 -31.72
C GLU A 31 15.06 17.81 -30.20
N GLY A 32 14.03 17.38 -29.47
CA GLY A 32 14.16 16.98 -28.08
C GLY A 32 15.14 15.83 -28.09
N LEU A 33 16.18 15.93 -27.27
CA LEU A 33 17.19 14.89 -27.15
C LEU A 33 16.51 13.58 -26.79
N LEU A 34 16.29 12.74 -27.81
CA LEU A 34 15.83 11.38 -27.62
C LEU A 34 16.95 10.62 -26.92
N THR A 35 16.59 9.89 -25.88
CA THR A 35 17.49 9.01 -25.16
C THR A 35 16.99 7.58 -25.35
N THR A 36 17.90 6.68 -25.72
CA THR A 36 17.61 5.25 -25.81
C THR A 36 17.54 4.66 -24.41
N VAL A 37 16.44 3.98 -24.10
CA VAL A 37 16.22 3.31 -22.82
C VAL A 37 16.09 1.81 -23.03
N ASN A 38 16.78 1.03 -22.20
CA ASN A 38 16.73 -0.43 -22.21
C ASN A 38 15.74 -0.92 -21.15
N LEU A 39 14.71 -1.65 -21.58
CA LEU A 39 13.71 -2.26 -20.71
C LEU A 39 13.86 -3.78 -20.74
N LYS A 40 13.91 -4.41 -19.56
CA LYS A 40 13.79 -5.86 -19.38
C LYS A 40 12.43 -6.16 -18.76
N VAL A 41 11.47 -6.53 -19.61
CA VAL A 41 10.07 -6.72 -19.21
C VAL A 41 9.78 -8.19 -18.97
N LYS A 42 9.19 -8.52 -17.83
CA LYS A 42 8.69 -9.87 -17.54
C LYS A 42 7.34 -10.09 -18.24
N ARG A 43 7.40 -10.84 -19.33
CA ARG A 43 6.25 -11.27 -20.12
C ARG A 43 5.60 -12.48 -19.47
N TYR A 44 4.27 -12.56 -19.55
CA TYR A 44 3.50 -13.70 -19.06
C TYR A 44 2.41 -14.05 -20.07
N ASP A 45 2.41 -15.30 -20.50
CA ASP A 45 1.42 -15.84 -21.42
C ASP A 45 0.39 -16.69 -20.65
N PRO A 46 -0.89 -16.30 -20.63
CA PRO A 46 -1.93 -17.06 -19.93
C PRO A 46 -2.24 -18.43 -20.55
N GLU A 47 -1.94 -18.63 -21.84
CA GLU A 47 -2.22 -19.91 -22.52
C GLU A 47 -1.21 -20.98 -22.12
N THR A 48 0.08 -20.63 -22.15
CA THR A 48 1.18 -21.53 -21.77
C THR A 48 1.48 -21.51 -20.28
N LYS A 49 1.05 -20.46 -19.56
CA LYS A 49 1.37 -20.16 -18.15
C LYS A 49 2.86 -19.97 -17.87
N GLU A 50 3.64 -19.67 -18.90
CA GLU A 50 5.07 -19.44 -18.77
C GLU A 50 5.39 -17.94 -18.65
N SER A 51 6.49 -17.64 -17.94
CA SER A 51 7.04 -16.28 -17.85
C SER A 51 8.41 -16.24 -18.50
N ARG A 52 8.70 -15.18 -19.24
CA ARG A 52 10.03 -14.93 -19.80
C ARG A 52 10.40 -13.45 -19.67
N TYR A 53 11.69 -13.17 -19.54
CA TYR A 53 12.17 -11.80 -19.71
C TYR A 53 12.36 -11.52 -21.19
N GLN A 54 11.88 -10.37 -21.65
CA GLN A 54 12.07 -9.86 -22.99
C GLN A 54 12.67 -8.46 -22.90
N GLU A 55 13.70 -8.23 -23.70
CA GLU A 55 14.43 -6.97 -23.73
C GLU A 55 13.96 -6.10 -24.88
N TYR A 56 13.87 -4.80 -24.64
CA TYR A 56 13.51 -3.78 -25.61
C TYR A 56 14.45 -2.60 -25.46
N SER A 57 14.84 -2.00 -26.59
CA SER A 57 15.54 -0.72 -26.63
C SER A 57 14.68 0.27 -27.38
N ILE A 58 14.26 1.35 -26.74
CA ILE A 58 13.31 2.32 -27.29
C ILE A 58 13.81 3.75 -27.06
N ASP A 59 13.67 4.59 -28.08
CA ASP A 59 14.00 6.01 -27.99
C ASP A 59 12.80 6.79 -27.44
N VAL A 60 13.04 7.56 -26.39
CA VAL A 60 12.03 8.39 -25.73
C VAL A 60 12.59 9.75 -25.37
N ASP A 61 11.70 10.70 -25.07
CA ASP A 61 12.08 12.01 -24.53
C ASP A 61 12.90 11.85 -23.23
N GLU A 62 13.93 12.68 -23.02
CA GLU A 62 14.78 12.66 -21.82
C GLU A 62 13.98 12.80 -20.50
N ASN A 63 12.82 13.46 -20.54
CA ASN A 63 11.95 13.68 -19.37
C ASN A 63 10.83 12.63 -19.26
N ALA A 64 10.86 11.59 -20.09
CA ALA A 64 9.84 10.55 -20.14
C ALA A 64 9.69 9.82 -18.80
N ALA A 65 8.44 9.50 -18.47
CA ALA A 65 8.16 8.53 -17.42
C ALA A 65 8.33 7.11 -17.97
N LEU A 66 8.52 6.14 -17.08
CA LEU A 66 8.59 4.72 -17.45
C LEU A 66 7.36 4.28 -18.26
N LEU A 67 6.17 4.82 -17.94
CA LEU A 67 4.97 4.51 -18.70
C LEU A 67 5.06 4.93 -20.17
N ASP A 68 5.73 6.04 -20.48
CA ASP A 68 5.86 6.51 -21.86
C ASP A 68 6.72 5.53 -22.68
N ALA A 69 7.81 5.01 -22.10
CA ALA A 69 8.63 3.98 -22.72
C ALA A 69 7.87 2.65 -22.91
N ILE A 70 7.09 2.22 -21.91
CA ILE A 70 6.29 0.99 -22.01
C ILE A 70 5.22 1.12 -23.11
N ILE A 71 4.56 2.27 -23.19
CA ILE A 71 3.58 2.54 -24.26
C ILE A 71 4.29 2.59 -25.62
N ALA A 72 5.46 3.25 -25.72
CA ALA A 72 6.22 3.29 -26.97
C ALA A 72 6.64 1.89 -27.45
N VAL A 73 7.10 1.03 -26.55
CA VAL A 73 7.35 -0.40 -26.87
C VAL A 73 6.09 -1.05 -27.42
N ARG A 74 4.94 -0.88 -26.76
CA ARG A 74 3.68 -1.48 -27.21
C ARG A 74 3.26 -0.99 -28.59
N GLU A 75 3.29 0.31 -28.84
CA GLU A 75 2.77 0.88 -30.09
C GLU A 75 3.72 0.66 -31.28
N TYR A 76 5.04 0.66 -31.06
CA TYR A 76 6.01 0.69 -32.16
C TYR A 76 6.86 -0.56 -32.32
N GLN A 77 6.94 -1.44 -31.31
CA GLN A 77 7.79 -2.65 -31.36
C GLN A 77 7.01 -3.94 -31.13
N ASP A 78 6.16 -3.99 -30.09
CA ASP A 78 5.40 -5.20 -29.72
C ASP A 78 3.97 -4.87 -29.25
N PRO A 79 2.99 -4.85 -30.17
CA PRO A 79 1.57 -4.62 -29.86
C PRO A 79 0.93 -5.65 -28.94
N THR A 80 1.61 -6.78 -28.66
CA THR A 80 1.07 -7.83 -27.78
C THR A 80 1.30 -7.54 -26.29
N LEU A 81 2.15 -6.56 -25.96
CA LEU A 81 2.50 -6.20 -24.59
C LEU A 81 1.28 -5.65 -23.83
N ALA A 82 0.84 -6.38 -22.81
CA ALA A 82 -0.29 -5.99 -21.98
C ALA A 82 0.16 -5.15 -20.76
N VAL A 83 -0.47 -3.99 -20.59
CA VAL A 83 -0.25 -3.07 -19.46
C VAL A 83 -1.55 -2.37 -19.08
N ARG A 84 -1.77 -2.13 -17.78
CA ARG A 84 -2.85 -1.23 -17.30
C ARG A 84 -2.33 0.18 -17.15
N CYS A 85 -3.03 1.14 -17.76
CA CYS A 85 -2.75 2.56 -17.62
C CYS A 85 -3.99 3.39 -17.95
N SER A 86 -4.08 4.61 -17.41
CA SER A 86 -5.19 5.52 -17.71
C SER A 86 -4.79 6.99 -17.54
N CYS A 87 -4.74 7.51 -16.30
CA CYS A 87 -4.69 8.96 -16.06
C CYS A 87 -3.40 9.69 -16.49
N ARG A 88 -2.26 8.98 -16.51
CA ARG A 88 -0.90 9.54 -16.72
C ARG A 88 -0.51 10.67 -15.75
N SER A 89 -1.22 10.84 -14.64
CA SER A 89 -1.02 11.90 -13.65
C SER A 89 -0.93 11.38 -12.21
N ALA A 90 -0.60 10.10 -12.04
CA ALA A 90 -0.39 9.45 -10.75
C ALA A 90 -1.58 9.51 -9.76
N ILE A 91 -2.82 9.52 -10.28
CA ILE A 91 -4.03 9.60 -9.44
C ILE A 91 -4.99 8.41 -9.56
N CYS A 92 -5.03 7.69 -10.69
CA CYS A 92 -5.96 6.57 -10.87
C CYS A 92 -5.48 5.23 -10.29
N GLY A 93 -4.17 5.11 -9.99
CA GLY A 93 -3.56 3.90 -9.44
C GLY A 93 -3.37 2.72 -10.41
N SER A 94 -3.83 2.80 -11.65
CA SER A 94 -3.86 1.64 -12.57
C SER A 94 -2.50 1.14 -13.06
N CYS A 95 -1.48 2.00 -13.10
CA CYS A 95 -0.15 1.66 -13.63
C CYS A 95 0.84 1.23 -12.53
N GLY A 96 0.34 0.61 -11.46
CA GLY A 96 1.17 -0.02 -10.44
C GLY A 96 1.86 -1.27 -11.00
N MET A 97 3.18 -1.36 -10.87
CA MET A 97 4.01 -2.49 -11.30
C MET A 97 5.32 -2.50 -10.52
N ARG A 98 6.08 -3.60 -10.55
CA ARG A 98 7.40 -3.66 -9.92
C ARG A 98 8.47 -3.18 -10.90
N VAL A 99 9.31 -2.26 -10.44
CA VAL A 99 10.36 -1.59 -11.21
C VAL A 99 11.65 -1.71 -10.41
N ASN A 100 12.65 -2.38 -10.97
CA ASN A 100 13.92 -2.68 -10.30
C ASN A 100 13.70 -3.29 -8.89
N GLY A 101 12.76 -4.22 -8.79
CA GLY A 101 12.46 -4.95 -7.55
C GLY A 101 11.43 -4.30 -6.61
N HIS A 102 11.05 -3.03 -6.82
CA HIS A 102 10.11 -2.32 -5.94
C HIS A 102 8.85 -1.86 -6.69
N ALA A 103 7.70 -1.91 -6.04
CA ALA A 103 6.44 -1.43 -6.58
C ALA A 103 6.46 0.10 -6.76
N ARG A 104 6.12 0.56 -7.97
CA ARG A 104 6.02 1.98 -8.32
C ARG A 104 4.84 2.23 -9.27
N LEU A 105 4.44 3.51 -9.38
CA LEU A 105 3.57 3.94 -10.47
C LEU A 105 4.41 4.27 -11.70
N ALA A 106 4.23 3.54 -12.79
CA ALA A 106 5.00 3.77 -14.02
C ALA A 106 4.85 5.19 -14.57
N CYS A 107 3.68 5.84 -14.43
CA CYS A 107 3.48 7.22 -14.90
C CYS A 107 4.12 8.29 -14.01
N LYS A 108 4.46 7.96 -12.76
CA LYS A 108 5.14 8.87 -11.82
C LYS A 108 6.67 8.69 -11.90
N THR A 109 7.12 7.48 -12.26
CA THR A 109 8.53 7.11 -12.18
C THR A 109 9.28 7.65 -13.39
N LYS A 110 10.23 8.55 -13.17
CA LYS A 110 11.05 9.13 -14.24
C LYS A 110 12.18 8.18 -14.62
N LEU A 111 12.42 8.01 -15.92
CA LEU A 111 13.50 7.15 -16.41
C LEU A 111 14.86 7.66 -15.95
N ALA A 112 15.07 8.99 -15.97
CA ALA A 112 16.28 9.63 -15.46
C ALA A 112 16.58 9.33 -13.97
N GLU A 113 15.57 9.00 -13.15
CA GLU A 113 15.77 8.66 -11.73
C GLU A 113 16.19 7.20 -11.53
N ILE A 114 15.74 6.29 -12.40
CA ILE A 114 15.91 4.84 -12.22
C ILE A 114 16.94 4.21 -13.18
N ALA A 115 17.38 4.97 -14.18
CA ALA A 115 18.41 4.61 -15.14
C ALA A 115 19.25 5.85 -15.55
N PRO A 116 19.87 6.57 -14.59
CA PRO A 116 20.61 7.81 -14.85
C PRO A 116 21.79 7.64 -15.83
N ASN A 117 22.35 6.44 -15.94
CA ASN A 117 23.49 6.13 -16.81
C ASN A 117 23.12 5.15 -17.95
N GLY A 118 21.82 5.03 -18.27
CA GLY A 118 21.32 4.11 -19.28
C GLY A 118 21.25 2.65 -18.82
N GLU A 119 21.18 2.41 -17.50
CA GLU A 119 21.00 1.08 -16.95
C GLU A 119 19.71 0.43 -17.45
N THR A 120 19.73 -0.90 -17.60
CA THR A 120 18.52 -1.65 -17.97
C THR A 120 17.49 -1.62 -16.86
N VAL A 121 16.31 -1.07 -17.15
CA VAL A 121 15.18 -1.04 -16.21
C VAL A 121 14.44 -2.37 -16.28
N THR A 122 14.39 -3.09 -15.15
CA THR A 122 13.62 -4.32 -15.03
C THR A 122 12.18 -4.00 -14.62
N VAL A 123 11.21 -4.46 -15.40
CA VAL A 123 9.78 -4.23 -15.17
C VAL A 123 9.05 -5.57 -15.01
N GLU A 124 8.37 -5.74 -13.89
CA GLU A 124 7.64 -6.97 -13.53
C GLU A 124 6.19 -6.64 -13.11
N PRO A 125 5.26 -7.61 -13.24
CA PRO A 125 3.93 -7.47 -12.63
C PRO A 125 4.03 -7.25 -11.11
N MET A 126 2.97 -6.66 -10.52
CA MET A 126 2.89 -6.49 -9.07
C MET A 126 3.03 -7.84 -8.33
N GLY A 127 3.74 -7.82 -7.20
CA GLY A 127 3.84 -8.95 -6.28
C GLY A 127 2.53 -9.20 -5.54
N ASN A 128 2.45 -10.33 -4.82
CA ASN A 128 1.25 -10.75 -4.06
C ASN A 128 -0.07 -10.76 -4.87
N MET A 129 0.02 -10.71 -6.20
CA MET A 129 -1.08 -10.70 -7.15
C MET A 129 -0.70 -11.58 -8.33
N LYS A 130 -1.65 -12.38 -8.82
CA LYS A 130 -1.36 -13.31 -9.92
C LYS A 130 -1.31 -12.54 -11.25
N PRO A 131 -0.28 -12.73 -12.09
CA PRO A 131 -0.30 -12.19 -13.45
C PRO A 131 -1.48 -12.77 -14.26
N ILE A 132 -2.18 -11.91 -15.00
CA ILE A 132 -3.18 -12.29 -16.00
C ILE A 132 -2.53 -12.35 -17.38
N LYS A 133 -1.79 -11.30 -17.76
CA LYS A 133 -0.99 -11.22 -18.98
C LYS A 133 0.06 -10.13 -18.81
N ASP A 134 1.32 -10.46 -19.07
CA ASP A 134 2.46 -9.54 -18.93
C ASP A 134 2.45 -8.76 -17.59
N LEU A 135 2.30 -7.44 -17.64
CA LEU A 135 2.31 -6.55 -16.47
C LEU A 135 0.94 -6.39 -15.82
N VAL A 136 -0.11 -7.00 -16.37
CA VAL A 136 -1.47 -6.95 -15.84
C VAL A 136 -1.67 -8.05 -14.81
N THR A 137 -2.06 -7.68 -13.58
CA THR A 137 -2.32 -8.63 -12.49
C THR A 137 -3.79 -8.73 -12.10
N ASP A 138 -4.17 -9.82 -11.46
CA ASP A 138 -5.48 -10.02 -10.85
C ASP A 138 -5.56 -9.29 -9.50
N MET A 139 -6.48 -8.33 -9.40
CA MET A 139 -6.72 -7.53 -8.21
C MET A 139 -7.92 -8.03 -7.39
N THR A 140 -8.52 -9.17 -7.71
CA THR A 140 -9.71 -9.70 -7.03
C THR A 140 -9.48 -9.83 -5.53
N ALA A 141 -8.40 -10.51 -5.12
CA ALA A 141 -8.04 -10.67 -3.71
C ALA A 141 -7.80 -9.32 -2.99
N PHE A 142 -7.23 -8.34 -3.69
CA PHE A 142 -7.05 -6.99 -3.16
C PHE A 142 -8.40 -6.33 -2.87
N TRP A 143 -9.33 -6.36 -3.82
CA TRP A 143 -10.64 -5.75 -3.66
C TRP A 143 -11.51 -6.48 -2.64
N ASP A 144 -11.39 -7.80 -2.55
CA ASP A 144 -12.13 -8.59 -1.56
C ASP A 144 -11.70 -8.22 -0.13
N LYS A 145 -10.40 -8.07 0.12
CA LYS A 145 -9.87 -7.57 1.40
C LYS A 145 -10.33 -6.15 1.71
N VAL A 146 -10.40 -5.28 0.70
CA VAL A 146 -10.94 -3.93 0.86
C VAL A 146 -12.45 -3.95 1.14
N LYS A 147 -13.22 -4.89 0.60
CA LYS A 147 -14.66 -5.02 0.92
C LYS A 147 -14.89 -5.60 2.31
N GLN A 148 -14.01 -6.49 2.78
CA GLN A 148 -14.09 -7.09 4.12
C GLN A 148 -14.10 -6.03 5.23
N ILE A 149 -13.38 -4.93 5.03
CA ILE A 149 -13.39 -3.80 5.97
C ILE A 149 -14.61 -2.89 5.80
N GLN A 150 -15.69 -3.28 5.10
CA GLN A 150 -16.90 -2.46 4.92
C GLN A 150 -16.59 -0.96 4.71
N PRO A 151 -15.99 -0.58 3.57
CA PRO A 151 -15.29 0.69 3.39
C PRO A 151 -16.25 1.87 3.15
N TRP A 152 -17.26 2.02 4.00
CA TRP A 152 -18.23 3.11 4.01
C TRP A 152 -18.49 3.58 5.44
N LEU A 153 -18.94 4.83 5.57
CA LEU A 153 -19.26 5.42 6.85
C LEU A 153 -20.54 4.80 7.41
N ARG A 154 -20.48 4.29 8.64
CA ARG A 154 -21.67 3.86 9.40
C ARG A 154 -22.01 4.93 10.44
N ALA A 155 -22.75 5.94 9.99
CA ALA A 155 -23.17 7.08 10.81
C ALA A 155 -24.49 6.82 11.54
N GLN A 156 -24.81 7.67 12.52
CA GLN A 156 -26.07 7.63 13.27
C GLN A 156 -27.27 7.70 12.32
N GLN A 157 -28.32 6.94 12.63
CA GLN A 157 -29.57 6.91 11.88
C GLN A 157 -30.74 7.39 12.77
N PRO A 158 -31.71 8.14 12.22
CA PRO A 158 -31.72 8.71 10.87
C PRO A 158 -30.61 9.78 10.69
N PRO A 159 -30.19 10.08 9.45
CA PRO A 159 -29.24 11.16 9.22
C PRO A 159 -29.84 12.51 9.64
N PRO A 160 -29.00 13.49 10.07
CA PRO A 160 -29.47 14.84 10.36
C PRO A 160 -30.03 15.54 9.12
N ASP A 161 -30.84 16.58 9.33
CA ASP A 161 -31.43 17.41 8.26
C ASP A 161 -30.39 18.21 7.44
N HIS A 162 -29.15 18.27 7.93
CA HIS A 162 -28.03 19.01 7.35
C HIS A 162 -26.73 18.18 7.43
N GLU A 163 -25.62 18.72 6.95
CA GLU A 163 -24.33 18.03 6.96
C GLU A 163 -23.84 17.65 8.38
N HIS A 164 -23.13 16.54 8.50
CA HIS A 164 -22.48 16.17 9.75
C HIS A 164 -21.37 17.17 10.12
N ILE A 165 -21.39 17.65 11.36
CA ILE A 165 -20.34 18.53 11.89
C ILE A 165 -19.11 17.68 12.25
N ALA A 166 -17.97 17.98 11.63
CA ALA A 166 -16.67 17.42 11.98
C ALA A 166 -15.68 18.56 12.25
N LYS A 167 -15.03 18.55 13.41
CA LYS A 167 -13.99 19.54 13.73
C LYS A 167 -12.78 19.35 12.82
N PRO A 168 -12.14 20.44 12.32
CA PRO A 168 -10.96 20.33 11.48
C PRO A 168 -9.86 19.42 12.06
N ASP A 169 -9.56 19.59 13.35
CA ASP A 169 -8.51 18.82 14.03
C ASP A 169 -8.78 17.31 14.02
N ALA A 170 -10.05 16.89 14.15
CA ALA A 170 -10.45 15.49 14.08
C ALA A 170 -10.33 14.90 12.66
N MET A 171 -10.15 15.74 11.64
CA MET A 171 -10.01 15.32 10.24
C MET A 171 -8.55 15.38 9.76
N LEU A 172 -7.64 16.06 10.48
CA LEU A 172 -6.24 16.21 10.10
C LEU A 172 -5.54 14.85 9.94
N ASP A 173 -5.67 13.98 10.94
CA ASP A 173 -5.08 12.64 10.92
C ASP A 173 -5.66 11.76 9.79
N LEU A 174 -6.90 12.03 9.39
CA LEU A 174 -7.58 11.28 8.32
C LEU A 174 -7.18 11.76 6.93
N ALA A 175 -6.74 13.01 6.77
CA ALA A 175 -6.39 13.59 5.47
C ALA A 175 -5.34 12.75 4.72
N GLY A 176 -4.32 12.25 5.43
CA GLY A 176 -3.31 11.36 4.86
C GLY A 176 -3.91 10.06 4.32
N THR A 177 -4.82 9.43 5.06
CA THR A 177 -5.48 8.18 4.62
C THR A 177 -6.43 8.36 3.44
N MET A 178 -7.01 9.55 3.29
CA MET A 178 -7.89 9.89 2.16
C MET A 178 -7.15 9.97 0.82
N ASN A 179 -5.83 10.19 0.84
CA ASN A 179 -5.00 10.26 -0.37
C ASN A 179 -4.73 8.89 -1.01
N CYS A 180 -5.14 7.79 -0.38
CA CYS A 180 -4.97 6.46 -0.94
C CYS A 180 -5.78 6.30 -2.23
N ILE A 181 -5.08 6.08 -3.35
CA ILE A 181 -5.65 5.89 -4.69
C ILE A 181 -5.89 4.41 -5.04
N MET A 182 -5.79 3.51 -4.07
CA MET A 182 -5.99 2.06 -4.25
C MET A 182 -5.12 1.42 -5.34
N CYS A 183 -3.88 1.91 -5.51
CA CYS A 183 -2.95 1.41 -6.53
C CYS A 183 -2.38 0.01 -6.28
N GLY A 184 -2.43 -0.48 -5.03
CA GLY A 184 -1.92 -1.79 -4.66
C GLY A 184 -0.40 -1.89 -4.44
N CYS A 185 0.40 -0.83 -4.64
CA CYS A 185 1.86 -0.88 -4.46
C CYS A 185 2.27 -1.38 -3.07
N CYS A 186 1.61 -0.90 -2.01
CA CYS A 186 1.89 -1.36 -0.64
C CYS A 186 1.57 -2.84 -0.40
N VAL A 187 0.63 -3.41 -1.17
CA VAL A 187 0.28 -4.83 -1.11
C VAL A 187 1.28 -5.65 -1.92
N SER A 188 1.72 -5.14 -3.08
CA SER A 188 2.72 -5.79 -3.93
C SER A 188 3.95 -6.27 -3.16
N ASP A 189 4.48 -5.40 -2.30
CA ASP A 189 5.77 -5.63 -1.64
C ASP A 189 5.62 -5.92 -0.13
N CYS A 190 4.41 -6.26 0.31
CA CYS A 190 4.17 -6.63 1.71
C CYS A 190 4.68 -8.04 2.00
N ALA A 191 5.74 -8.15 2.82
CA ALA A 191 6.30 -9.44 3.24
C ALA A 191 5.31 -10.32 4.02
N SER A 192 4.44 -9.73 4.87
CA SER A 192 3.41 -10.51 5.56
C SER A 192 2.46 -11.23 4.60
N LEU A 193 2.09 -10.57 3.49
CA LEU A 193 1.20 -11.17 2.48
C LEU A 193 1.89 -12.27 1.68
N GLU A 194 3.20 -12.19 1.47
CA GLU A 194 3.95 -13.24 0.77
C GLU A 194 3.89 -14.57 1.52
N ILE A 195 3.89 -14.52 2.86
CA ILE A 195 3.85 -15.69 3.73
C ILE A 195 2.42 -16.13 4.04
N ASP A 196 1.53 -15.18 4.34
CA ASP A 196 0.16 -15.47 4.75
C ASP A 196 -0.85 -14.61 3.98
N GLN A 197 -1.52 -15.25 3.04
CA GLN A 197 -2.55 -14.62 2.21
C GLN A 197 -3.84 -14.31 2.99
N ASN A 198 -4.02 -14.84 4.20
CA ASN A 198 -5.17 -14.49 5.07
C ASN A 198 -5.03 -13.08 5.65
N PHE A 199 -3.81 -12.55 5.76
CA PHE A 199 -3.61 -11.18 6.22
C PHE A 199 -4.34 -10.19 5.29
N ILE A 200 -5.11 -9.27 5.86
CA ILE A 200 -5.97 -8.34 5.11
C ILE A 200 -5.16 -7.26 4.37
N GLY A 201 -3.92 -7.03 4.79
CA GLY A 201 -2.96 -6.21 4.05
C GLY A 201 -3.01 -4.70 4.33
N PRO A 202 -1.95 -3.98 3.97
CA PRO A 202 -1.76 -2.58 4.37
C PRO A 202 -2.78 -1.61 3.78
N ALA A 203 -3.19 -1.80 2.52
CA ALA A 203 -4.16 -0.91 1.88
C ALA A 203 -5.53 -0.95 2.57
N ALA A 204 -6.03 -2.15 2.87
CA ALA A 204 -7.31 -2.34 3.54
C ALA A 204 -7.28 -1.81 4.98
N LEU A 205 -6.19 -2.05 5.72
CA LEU A 205 -6.03 -1.53 7.08
C LEU A 205 -5.93 0.00 7.13
N ALA A 206 -5.14 0.62 6.25
CA ALA A 206 -5.09 2.08 6.16
C ALA A 206 -6.48 2.67 5.83
N LYS A 207 -7.24 2.01 4.94
CA LYS A 207 -8.62 2.39 4.64
C LYS A 207 -9.57 2.13 5.82
N ALA A 208 -9.32 1.12 6.64
CA ALA A 208 -10.14 0.84 7.81
C ALA A 208 -9.94 1.91 8.89
N TYR A 209 -8.68 2.34 9.10
CA TYR A 209 -8.37 3.45 9.99
C TYR A 209 -9.10 4.74 9.60
N ARG A 210 -9.24 5.01 8.29
CA ARG A 210 -10.03 6.15 7.81
C ARG A 210 -11.44 6.19 8.38
N PHE A 211 -12.05 5.03 8.67
CA PHE A 211 -13.37 4.96 9.31
C PHE A 211 -13.26 4.90 10.83
N VAL A 212 -12.35 4.06 11.38
CA VAL A 212 -12.11 3.96 12.83
C VAL A 212 -11.76 5.31 13.45
N GLY A 213 -11.07 6.19 12.75
CA GLY A 213 -10.73 7.53 13.23
C GLY A 213 -11.75 8.61 12.84
N ASP A 214 -12.77 8.32 12.02
CA ASP A 214 -13.77 9.31 11.61
C ASP A 214 -14.70 9.67 12.78
N PRO A 215 -14.83 10.96 13.17
CA PRO A 215 -15.73 11.37 14.25
C PRO A 215 -17.21 11.14 13.91
N ARG A 216 -17.55 10.90 12.64
CA ARG A 216 -18.93 10.65 12.19
C ARG A 216 -19.31 9.17 12.23
N GLU A 217 -18.35 8.25 12.40
CA GLU A 217 -18.64 6.82 12.56
C GLU A 217 -19.15 6.56 13.98
N THR A 218 -20.27 5.84 14.11
CA THR A 218 -20.85 5.54 15.43
C THR A 218 -19.89 4.71 16.27
N GLU A 219 -20.00 4.82 17.60
CA GLU A 219 -19.19 4.02 18.52
C GLU A 219 -19.37 2.51 18.28
N GLN A 220 -20.61 2.06 18.07
CA GLN A 220 -20.89 0.66 17.75
C GLN A 220 -20.20 0.19 16.46
N ALA A 221 -20.24 1.01 15.41
CA ALA A 221 -19.57 0.67 14.15
C ALA A 221 -18.04 0.64 14.31
N ARG A 222 -17.48 1.55 15.10
CA ARG A 222 -16.06 1.57 15.41
C ARG A 222 -15.66 0.30 16.18
N ASP A 223 -16.43 -0.07 17.19
CA ASP A 223 -16.22 -1.26 18.01
C ASP A 223 -16.30 -2.55 17.18
N ASP A 224 -17.36 -2.73 16.39
CA ASP A 224 -17.51 -3.87 15.47
C ASP A 224 -16.29 -4.03 14.56
N ARG A 225 -15.80 -2.90 14.03
CA ARG A 225 -14.66 -2.88 13.10
C ARG A 225 -13.37 -3.28 13.82
N LEU A 226 -13.11 -2.71 15.00
CA LEU A 226 -11.94 -3.07 15.81
C LEU A 226 -11.98 -4.54 16.23
N LYS A 227 -13.15 -5.07 16.57
CA LYS A 227 -13.36 -6.49 16.90
C LYS A 227 -12.95 -7.40 15.75
N GLU A 228 -13.46 -7.15 14.55
CA GLU A 228 -13.14 -7.97 13.38
C GLU A 228 -11.67 -7.84 13.00
N LEU A 229 -11.13 -6.63 13.02
CA LEU A 229 -9.72 -6.37 12.73
C LEU A 229 -8.76 -6.95 13.76
N SER A 230 -9.21 -7.27 14.96
CA SER A 230 -8.37 -7.87 16.01
C SER A 230 -8.27 -9.39 15.91
N LYS A 231 -9.01 -10.02 15.00
CA LYS A 231 -8.94 -11.47 14.73
C LYS A 231 -7.70 -11.82 13.90
N TYR A 232 -7.43 -13.12 13.77
CA TYR A 232 -6.45 -13.65 12.81
C TYR A 232 -6.76 -13.17 11.38
N GLY A 233 -5.72 -12.84 10.61
CA GLY A 233 -5.82 -12.13 9.34
C GLY A 233 -5.90 -10.61 9.49
N GLY A 234 -6.02 -10.09 10.71
CA GLY A 234 -6.25 -8.68 11.01
C GLY A 234 -4.98 -7.86 11.27
N VAL A 235 -5.09 -6.86 12.16
CA VAL A 235 -4.00 -5.87 12.41
C VAL A 235 -2.74 -6.50 12.98
N TRP A 236 -2.85 -7.61 13.69
CA TRP A 236 -1.76 -8.25 14.44
C TRP A 236 -0.79 -9.06 13.57
N ASP A 237 -1.19 -9.42 12.35
CA ASP A 237 -0.37 -10.24 11.43
C ASP A 237 0.64 -9.40 10.63
N CYS A 238 0.58 -8.07 10.75
CA CYS A 238 1.62 -7.19 10.24
C CYS A 238 2.92 -7.37 11.02
N THR A 239 4.02 -7.64 10.31
CA THR A 239 5.35 -7.87 10.90
C THR A 239 6.22 -6.61 10.99
N HIS A 240 5.67 -5.43 10.70
CA HIS A 240 6.38 -4.15 10.77
C HIS A 240 7.63 -4.06 9.87
N CYS A 241 7.55 -4.54 8.62
CA CYS A 241 8.65 -4.38 7.66
C CYS A 241 8.75 -2.98 7.04
N PHE A 242 7.75 -2.12 7.23
CA PHE A 242 7.65 -0.74 6.71
C PHE A 242 7.72 -0.55 5.18
N GLU A 243 7.83 -1.62 4.38
CA GLU A 243 7.90 -1.52 2.92
C GLU A 243 6.65 -0.83 2.34
N CYS A 244 5.49 -1.05 2.93
CA CYS A 244 4.23 -0.39 2.53
C CYS A 244 4.27 1.14 2.61
N VAL A 245 5.13 1.71 3.46
CA VAL A 245 5.38 3.15 3.54
C VAL A 245 6.32 3.57 2.43
N GLN A 246 7.43 2.85 2.23
CA GLN A 246 8.46 3.17 1.23
C GLN A 246 7.92 3.19 -0.20
N VAL A 247 7.06 2.23 -0.55
CA VAL A 247 6.51 2.10 -1.90
C VAL A 247 5.24 2.93 -2.13
N CYS A 248 4.74 3.66 -1.12
CA CYS A 248 3.50 4.41 -1.26
C CYS A 248 3.71 5.65 -2.14
N PRO A 249 3.07 5.75 -3.32
CA PRO A 249 3.30 6.88 -4.21
C PRO A 249 2.63 8.18 -3.76
N LYS A 250 1.82 8.12 -2.69
CA LYS A 250 0.95 9.19 -2.17
C LYS A 250 1.20 9.49 -0.69
N ASP A 251 2.26 8.93 -0.11
CA ASP A 251 2.70 9.22 1.26
C ASP A 251 1.60 9.01 2.32
N VAL A 252 0.77 7.98 2.12
CA VAL A 252 -0.33 7.61 3.04
C VAL A 252 0.18 7.06 4.37
N ALA A 253 1.40 6.52 4.37
CA ALA A 253 2.03 5.79 5.47
C ALA A 253 1.12 4.69 6.07
N PRO A 254 0.81 3.60 5.32
CA PRO A 254 -0.09 2.56 5.81
C PRO A 254 0.33 1.90 7.13
N MET A 255 1.64 1.77 7.39
CA MET A 255 2.13 1.18 8.64
C MET A 255 1.71 1.99 9.86
N ASP A 256 1.85 3.32 9.81
CA ASP A 256 1.47 4.19 10.93
C ASP A 256 -0.01 4.01 11.27
N ARG A 257 -0.87 3.89 10.24
CA ARG A 257 -2.30 3.63 10.42
C ARG A 257 -2.61 2.25 11.01
N ILE A 258 -1.80 1.25 10.70
CA ILE A 258 -1.89 -0.07 11.34
C ILE A 258 -1.52 0.03 12.82
N LEU A 259 -0.49 0.81 13.17
CA LEU A 259 -0.12 1.05 14.57
C LEU A 259 -1.23 1.80 15.31
N ASP A 260 -1.81 2.83 14.70
CA ASP A 260 -2.95 3.56 15.27
C ASP A 260 -4.13 2.61 15.51
N LEU A 261 -4.46 1.74 14.55
CA LEU A 261 -5.50 0.71 14.73
C LEU A 261 -5.20 -0.26 15.87
N ARG A 262 -3.95 -0.71 16.03
CA ARG A 262 -3.55 -1.58 17.15
C ARG A 262 -3.74 -0.89 18.49
N ARG A 263 -3.30 0.37 18.60
CA ARG A 263 -3.49 1.18 19.80
C ARG A 263 -4.99 1.31 20.13
N THR A 264 -5.80 1.75 19.18
CA THR A 264 -7.24 1.93 19.38
C THR A 264 -7.94 0.61 19.71
N ALA A 265 -7.52 -0.52 19.11
CA ALA A 265 -8.06 -1.84 19.47
C ALA A 265 -7.74 -2.23 20.92
N MET A 266 -6.50 -1.96 21.39
CA MET A 266 -6.11 -2.23 22.77
C MET A 266 -6.87 -1.34 23.77
N GLU A 267 -7.03 -0.05 23.46
CA GLU A 267 -7.81 0.92 24.26
C GLU A 267 -9.29 0.50 24.35
N ALA A 268 -9.86 -0.04 23.27
CA ALA A 268 -11.20 -0.60 23.24
C ALA A 268 -11.34 -1.97 23.94
N GLY A 269 -10.25 -2.53 24.48
CA GLY A 269 -10.26 -3.77 25.26
C GLY A 269 -10.02 -5.06 24.46
N TYR A 270 -9.71 -4.97 23.16
CA TYR A 270 -9.37 -6.13 22.32
C TYR A 270 -7.94 -6.63 22.56
N GLN A 271 -7.68 -7.10 23.80
CA GLN A 271 -6.35 -7.49 24.27
C GLN A 271 -6.14 -9.00 24.39
N ASP A 272 -7.20 -9.81 24.28
CA ASP A 272 -7.11 -11.28 24.36
C ASP A 272 -6.70 -11.90 23.01
N ASN A 273 -5.53 -11.53 22.52
CA ASN A 273 -4.92 -12.09 21.32
C ASN A 273 -3.38 -12.07 21.44
N TYR A 274 -2.69 -12.86 20.62
CA TYR A 274 -1.23 -12.98 20.69
C TYR A 274 -0.51 -11.64 20.51
N GLY A 275 -0.98 -10.78 19.59
CA GLY A 275 -0.33 -9.51 19.29
C GLY A 275 -0.43 -8.49 20.43
N ALA A 276 -1.60 -8.36 21.04
CA ALA A 276 -1.81 -7.49 22.19
C ALA A 276 -1.10 -8.01 23.45
N LYS A 277 -1.15 -9.33 23.71
CA LYS A 277 -0.39 -9.97 24.80
C LYS A 277 1.10 -9.75 24.64
N HIS A 278 1.63 -9.90 23.42
CA HIS A 278 3.02 -9.62 23.10
C HIS A 278 3.39 -8.17 23.38
N SER A 279 2.58 -7.22 22.90
CA SER A 279 2.82 -5.78 23.08
C SER A 279 2.82 -5.39 24.56
N ASN A 280 1.85 -5.89 25.33
CA ASN A 280 1.75 -5.68 26.77
C ASN A 280 2.94 -6.30 27.54
N SER A 281 3.32 -7.53 27.19
CA SER A 281 4.46 -8.21 27.80
C SER A 281 5.78 -7.49 27.52
N PHE A 282 5.97 -7.04 26.28
CA PHE A 282 7.12 -6.24 25.87
C PHE A 282 7.20 -4.96 26.69
N ALA A 283 6.13 -4.16 26.72
CA ALA A 283 6.08 -2.90 27.46
C ALA A 283 6.34 -3.12 28.96
N LYS A 284 5.70 -4.13 29.56
CA LYS A 284 5.91 -4.52 30.96
C LYS A 284 7.36 -4.93 31.24
N SER A 285 8.00 -5.65 30.33
CA SER A 285 9.39 -6.09 30.47
C SER A 285 10.36 -4.90 30.48
N VAL A 286 10.21 -4.00 29.51
CA VAL A 286 11.03 -2.79 29.38
C VAL A 286 10.78 -1.83 30.54
N LYS A 287 9.53 -1.60 30.95
CA LYS A 287 9.18 -0.74 32.10
C LYS A 287 9.82 -1.21 33.40
N ASN A 288 9.83 -2.51 33.65
CA ASN A 288 10.30 -3.07 34.92
C ASN A 288 11.82 -3.21 35.02
N SER A 289 12.49 -3.44 33.90
CA SER A 289 13.90 -3.81 33.90
C SER A 289 14.78 -2.94 33.02
N GLY A 290 14.22 -2.11 32.14
CA GLY A 290 14.94 -1.36 31.12
C GLY A 290 15.48 -2.22 29.96
N TRP A 291 15.30 -3.54 30.03
CA TRP A 291 15.67 -4.51 28.99
C TRP A 291 14.46 -5.35 28.59
N LEU A 292 14.53 -5.93 27.40
CA LEU A 292 13.59 -6.96 26.98
C LEU A 292 14.00 -8.30 27.60
N ASN A 293 13.03 -9.03 28.15
CA ASN A 293 13.18 -10.43 28.54
C ASN A 293 12.51 -11.30 27.48
N GLU A 294 13.27 -11.73 26.48
CA GLU A 294 12.74 -12.44 25.31
C GLU A 294 12.08 -13.77 25.69
N ALA A 295 12.65 -14.50 26.66
CA ALA A 295 12.11 -15.77 27.12
C ALA A 295 10.72 -15.58 27.76
N ARG A 296 10.58 -14.56 28.61
CA ARG A 296 9.30 -14.24 29.25
C ARG A 296 8.27 -13.71 28.25
N VAL A 297 8.70 -12.84 27.34
CA VAL A 297 7.81 -12.30 26.29
C VAL A 297 7.27 -13.41 25.41
N ALA A 298 8.11 -14.37 25.00
CA ALA A 298 7.65 -15.53 24.26
C ALA A 298 6.53 -16.27 25.01
N VAL A 299 6.75 -16.63 26.28
CA VAL A 299 5.76 -17.37 27.09
C VAL A 299 4.47 -16.55 27.30
N GLU A 300 4.58 -15.29 27.72
CA GLU A 300 3.43 -14.43 27.99
C GLU A 300 2.63 -14.10 26.73
N SER A 301 3.28 -14.02 25.56
CA SER A 301 2.59 -13.79 24.28
C SER A 301 1.61 -14.91 23.98
N PHE A 302 2.03 -16.17 24.16
CA PHE A 302 1.19 -17.36 23.91
C PHE A 302 0.17 -17.65 25.02
N GLY A 303 0.21 -16.90 26.13
CA GLY A 303 -0.57 -17.19 27.32
C GLY A 303 0.14 -18.20 28.21
N VAL A 304 0.39 -17.79 29.46
CA VAL A 304 1.12 -18.62 30.44
C VAL A 304 0.35 -19.91 30.75
N ASP A 305 -0.99 -19.85 30.71
CA ASP A 305 -1.88 -20.96 31.04
C ASP A 305 -2.27 -21.83 29.82
N ASP A 306 -1.91 -21.43 28.59
CA ASP A 306 -2.22 -22.19 27.37
C ASP A 306 -1.16 -23.28 27.10
N VAL A 307 -1.31 -24.41 27.78
CA VAL A 307 -0.39 -25.56 27.66
C VAL A 307 -0.26 -26.03 26.21
N SER A 308 -1.33 -25.97 25.41
CA SER A 308 -1.30 -26.39 24.00
C SER A 308 -0.40 -25.48 23.16
N ALA A 309 -0.55 -24.17 23.32
CA ALA A 309 0.27 -23.18 22.63
C ALA A 309 1.75 -23.28 23.06
N GLN A 310 2.02 -23.48 24.36
CA GLN A 310 3.38 -23.66 24.86
C GLN A 310 4.05 -24.92 24.29
N LEU A 311 3.33 -26.04 24.19
CA LEU A 311 3.84 -27.28 23.58
C LEU A 311 4.21 -27.09 22.11
N LYS A 312 3.44 -26.29 21.35
CA LYS A 312 3.75 -25.96 19.94
C LYS A 312 5.04 -25.16 19.79
N MET A 313 5.43 -24.39 20.81
CA MET A 313 6.68 -23.61 20.80
C MET A 313 7.92 -24.41 21.20
N LEU A 314 7.74 -25.57 21.83
CA LEU A 314 8.83 -26.41 22.34
C LEU A 314 9.85 -26.82 21.25
N PRO A 315 9.45 -27.23 20.03
CA PRO A 315 10.40 -27.53 18.94
C PRO A 315 11.26 -26.33 18.52
N THR A 316 10.72 -25.11 18.64
CA THR A 316 11.45 -23.87 18.36
C THR A 316 12.43 -23.57 19.49
N GLY A 317 12.01 -23.73 20.74
CA GLY A 317 12.88 -23.60 21.92
C GLY A 317 14.06 -24.58 21.90
N VAL A 318 13.81 -25.85 21.59
CA VAL A 318 14.87 -26.88 21.45
C VAL A 318 15.86 -26.51 20.34
N ARG A 319 15.39 -26.06 19.18
CA ARG A 319 16.26 -25.61 18.09
C ARG A 319 17.09 -24.38 18.47
N ALA A 320 16.51 -23.44 19.21
CA ALA A 320 17.23 -22.27 19.70
C ALA A 320 18.33 -22.69 20.69
N LEU A 321 18.03 -23.60 21.62
CA LEU A 321 19.01 -24.16 22.56
C LEU A 321 20.16 -24.88 21.85
N LEU A 322 19.85 -25.80 20.93
CA LEU A 322 20.86 -26.54 20.16
C LEU A 322 21.78 -25.63 19.34
N ARG A 323 21.31 -24.44 18.95
CA ARG A 323 22.10 -23.45 18.21
C ARG A 323 22.78 -22.41 19.11
N GLY A 324 22.70 -22.55 20.43
CA GLY A 324 23.24 -21.55 21.37
C GLY A 324 22.56 -20.18 21.27
N LYS A 325 21.33 -20.13 20.76
CA LYS A 325 20.52 -18.92 20.57
C LYS A 325 19.40 -18.78 21.62
N MET A 326 19.48 -19.53 22.71
CA MET A 326 18.49 -19.40 23.79
C MET A 326 18.74 -18.10 24.56
N PRO A 327 17.71 -17.29 24.85
CA PRO A 327 17.86 -16.12 25.70
C PRO A 327 18.36 -16.50 27.10
N PRO A 328 19.06 -15.59 27.81
CA PRO A 328 19.51 -15.84 29.16
C PRO A 328 18.33 -16.09 30.11
N LEU A 329 18.39 -17.19 30.88
CA LEU A 329 17.34 -17.57 31.83
C LEU A 329 17.23 -16.60 33.02
N LEU A 330 18.37 -16.00 33.41
CA LEU A 330 18.42 -14.99 34.45
C LEU A 330 18.35 -13.59 33.84
N HIS A 331 17.25 -12.89 34.12
CA HIS A 331 17.03 -11.54 33.64
C HIS A 331 17.61 -10.50 34.61
N HIS A 332 18.46 -9.62 34.12
CA HIS A 332 19.05 -8.55 34.92
C HIS A 332 18.48 -7.19 34.52
N LYS A 333 18.47 -6.24 35.46
CA LYS A 333 18.03 -4.87 35.17
C LYS A 333 19.14 -4.08 34.46
N ARG A 334 18.74 -3.20 33.54
CA ARG A 334 19.61 -2.20 32.94
C ARG A 334 20.11 -1.24 34.03
N PRO A 335 21.42 -0.92 34.06
CA PRO A 335 21.91 0.21 34.83
C PRO A 335 21.14 1.48 34.46
N GLY A 336 20.56 2.17 35.44
CA GLY A 336 19.70 3.34 35.19
C GLY A 336 18.28 3.00 34.69
N SER A 337 17.79 1.78 34.89
CA SER A 337 16.41 1.38 34.56
C SER A 337 15.32 2.26 35.19
N GLU A 338 15.61 2.93 36.31
CA GLU A 338 14.69 3.91 36.92
C GLU A 338 14.40 5.10 35.98
N HIS A 339 15.33 5.49 35.09
CA HIS A 339 15.06 6.52 34.07
C HIS A 339 14.05 6.02 33.05
N VAL A 340 14.18 4.77 32.60
CA VAL A 340 13.22 4.16 31.67
C VAL A 340 11.84 4.08 32.33
N LYS A 341 11.78 3.60 33.57
CA LYS A 341 10.53 3.53 34.34
C LYS A 341 9.85 4.89 34.51
N ARG A 342 10.62 5.96 34.70
CA ARG A 342 10.10 7.34 34.78
C ARG A 342 9.45 7.79 33.48
N ILE A 343 10.06 7.49 32.32
CA ILE A 343 9.47 7.80 31.01
C ILE A 343 8.09 7.15 30.88
N PHE A 344 7.97 5.86 31.25
CA PHE A 344 6.66 5.19 31.27
C PHE A 344 5.66 5.87 32.21
N GLN A 345 6.09 6.25 33.41
CA GLN A 345 5.22 6.93 34.39
C GLN A 345 4.79 8.34 33.95
N GLU A 346 5.59 9.03 33.14
CA GLU A 346 5.22 10.31 32.55
C GLU A 346 4.23 10.11 31.41
N MET A 347 4.48 9.15 30.51
CA MET A 347 3.59 8.85 29.39
C MET A 347 2.23 8.26 29.78
N GLU A 348 2.11 7.62 30.95
CA GLU A 348 0.84 7.04 31.44
C GLU A 348 -0.03 8.06 32.22
N LYS A 349 0.48 9.28 32.46
CA LYS A 349 -0.28 10.34 33.14
C LYS A 349 -1.10 11.21 32.19
N ASP A 350 -0.69 11.25 30.93
CA ASP A 350 -1.39 11.89 29.81
C ASP A 350 -2.40 10.91 29.19
#